data_AF-A0A1S6HFL3-F1
#
_entry.id   AF-A0A1S6HFL3-F1
#
_cell.length_a   1.000
_cell.length_b   1.000
_cell.length_c   1.000
_cell.angle_alpha   90.00
_cell.angle_beta   90.00
_cell.angle_gamma   90.00
#
_symmetry.space_group_name_H-M   'P 1'
#
loop_
_entity.id
_entity.type
_entity.pdbx_description
1 polymer ?
#
loop_
_entity_poly.entity_id
_entity_poly.type
_entity_poly.pdbx_seq_one_letter_code
_entity_poly.pdbx_strand_id
1 'polypeptide(L)' 'KQSAKNHNFKLGKIVLCQALGTSKAKFIYQTIRELEENTKIHPPYCFIIPAKLHFIENEILQEFAEKLSY' A
#
# COMPACT_ATOMS: atom_id res chain seq x y z
N LYS A 1 0.12 -17.05 5.03
CA LYS A 1 0.34 -16.86 6.50
C LYS A 1 1.34 -17.84 7.13
N GLN A 2 1.94 -18.81 6.40
CA GLN A 2 2.85 -19.80 6.99
C GLN A 2 4.24 -19.26 7.37
N SER A 3 4.88 -18.46 6.53
CA SER A 3 6.27 -18.01 6.76
C SER A 3 6.43 -17.01 7.91
N ALA A 4 5.42 -16.19 8.20
CA ALA A 4 5.47 -15.17 9.24
C ALA A 4 5.01 -15.68 10.63
N LYS A 5 4.53 -16.93 10.74
CA LYS A 5 3.98 -17.49 12.00
C LYS A 5 4.98 -17.47 13.15
N ASN A 6 6.28 -17.59 12.85
CA ASN A 6 7.35 -17.65 13.85
C ASN A 6 8.03 -16.29 14.09
N HIS A 7 7.57 -15.24 13.42
CA HIS A 7 8.12 -13.89 13.56
C HIS A 7 7.07 -12.96 14.16
N ASN A 8 7.43 -12.27 15.24
CA ASN A 8 6.53 -11.35 15.94
C ASN A 8 6.42 -10.00 15.18
N PHE A 9 5.99 -10.07 13.91
CA PHE A 9 5.89 -8.94 13.00
C PHE A 9 4.43 -8.51 12.84
N LYS A 10 4.10 -7.30 13.29
CA LYS A 10 2.78 -6.71 13.03
C LYS A 10 2.81 -6.01 11.69
N LEU A 11 2.05 -6.55 10.74
CA LEU A 11 1.90 -5.92 9.43
C LEU A 11 0.91 -4.76 9.55
N GLY A 12 1.40 -3.55 9.30
CA GLY A 12 0.58 -2.33 9.28
C GLY A 12 -0.10 -2.11 7.93
N LYS A 13 -0.37 -0.84 7.60
CA LYS A 13 -0.72 -0.44 6.24
C LYS A 13 0.47 -0.67 5.31
N ILE A 14 0.19 -1.09 4.09
CA ILE A 14 1.15 -1.27 3.01
C ILE A 14 0.79 -0.34 1.86
N VAL A 15 1.79 0.03 1.07
CA VAL A 15 1.57 0.85 -0.12
C VAL A 15 1.54 -0.09 -1.33
N LEU A 16 0.44 -0.07 -2.08
CA LEU A 16 0.36 -0.66 -3.41
C LEU A 16 0.49 0.44 -4.45
N CYS A 17 1.43 0.24 -5.36
CA CYS A 17 1.64 1.11 -6.50
C CYS A 17 1.27 0.34 -7.77
N GLN A 18 0.45 0.92 -8.63
CA GLN A 18 0.01 0.31 -9.88
C GLN A 18 0.25 1.23 -11.06
N ALA A 19 0.61 0.64 -12.22
CA ALA A 19 0.77 1.33 -13.50
C ALA A 19 1.65 2.59 -13.41
N LEU A 20 2.72 2.51 -12.59
CA LEU A 20 3.67 3.60 -12.40
C LEU A 20 4.30 4.01 -13.73
N GLY A 21 4.53 5.32 -13.90
CA GLY A 21 5.02 5.88 -15.16
C GLY A 21 3.96 6.03 -16.26
N THR A 22 2.68 5.77 -15.96
CA THR A 22 1.57 5.97 -16.89
C THR A 22 0.56 6.98 -16.35
N SER A 23 -0.34 7.47 -17.20
CA SER A 23 -1.47 8.31 -16.78
C SER A 23 -2.49 7.58 -15.91
N LYS A 24 -2.39 6.26 -15.77
CA LYS A 24 -3.25 5.42 -14.93
C LYS A 24 -2.60 5.04 -13.61
N ALA A 25 -1.52 5.71 -13.23
CA ALA A 25 -0.80 5.42 -12.00
C ALA A 25 -1.72 5.56 -10.77
N LYS A 26 -1.68 4.57 -9.88
CA LYS A 26 -2.45 4.56 -8.63
C LYS A 26 -1.57 4.21 -7.46
N PHE A 27 -1.80 4.90 -6.34
CA PHE A 27 -1.18 4.63 -5.06
C PHE A 27 -2.28 4.33 -4.05
N ILE A 28 -2.18 3.19 -3.36
CA ILE A 28 -3.18 2.75 -2.38
C ILE A 28 -2.43 2.47 -1.07
N TYR A 29 -2.82 3.14 0.02
CA TYR A 29 -2.19 2.95 1.33
C TYR A 29 -3.19 2.36 2.33
N GLN A 30 -3.22 1.04 2.41
CA GLN A 30 -4.25 0.27 3.12
C GLN A 30 -3.65 -0.97 3.77
N THR A 31 -4.36 -1.57 4.71
CA THR A 31 -4.02 -2.88 5.28
C THR A 31 -4.21 -4.00 4.26
N ILE A 32 -3.55 -5.14 4.46
CA ILE A 32 -3.75 -6.31 3.59
C ILE A 32 -5.22 -6.71 3.48
N ARG A 33 -5.96 -6.66 4.60
CA ARG A 33 -7.36 -7.07 4.61
C ARG A 33 -8.22 -6.18 3.71
N GLU A 34 -8.03 -4.88 3.76
CA GLU A 34 -8.73 -3.92 2.88
C GLU A 34 -8.36 -4.12 1.41
N LEU A 35 -7.10 -4.49 1.12
CA LEU A 35 -6.64 -4.78 -0.23
C LEU A 35 -7.20 -6.11 -0.78
N GLU A 36 -7.34 -7.14 0.06
CA GLU A 36 -8.01 -8.40 -0.31
C GLU A 36 -9.46 -8.19 -0.73
N GLU A 37 -10.14 -7.19 -0.13
CA GLU A 37 -11.52 -6.80 -0.44
C GLU A 37 -11.62 -5.88 -1.68
N ASN A 38 -10.49 -5.36 -2.20
CA ASN A 38 -10.45 -4.39 -3.28
C ASN A 38 -10.32 -5.06 -4.67
N THR A 39 -11.39 -5.01 -5.46
CA THR A 39 -11.44 -5.60 -6.81
C THR A 39 -10.80 -4.77 -7.93
N LYS A 40 -10.29 -3.56 -7.63
CA LYS A 40 -9.81 -2.59 -8.63
C LYS A 40 -8.28 -2.57 -8.82
N ILE A 41 -7.58 -3.56 -8.28
CA ILE A 41 -6.13 -3.71 -8.42
C ILE A 41 -5.85 -4.49 -9.71
N HIS A 42 -5.10 -3.89 -10.64
CA HIS A 42 -4.71 -4.54 -11.89
C HIS A 42 -3.18 -4.51 -12.09
N PRO A 43 -2.59 -5.50 -12.75
CA PRO A 43 -1.17 -5.46 -13.08
C PRO A 43 -0.84 -4.37 -14.13
N PRO A 44 0.41 -3.89 -14.19
CA PRO A 44 1.51 -4.20 -13.27
C PRO A 44 1.37 -3.43 -11.94
N TYR A 45 1.67 -4.09 -10.82
CA TYR A 45 1.70 -3.48 -9.50
C TYR A 45 2.91 -3.96 -8.68
N CYS A 46 3.29 -3.17 -7.68
CA CYS A 46 4.26 -3.56 -6.66
C CYS A 46 3.75 -3.22 -5.26
N PHE A 47 4.23 -3.97 -4.28
CA PHE A 47 3.95 -3.73 -2.86
C PHE A 47 5.19 -3.16 -2.18
N ILE A 48 5.00 -2.12 -1.40
CA ILE A 48 6.00 -1.56 -0.50
C ILE A 48 5.50 -1.84 0.92
N ILE A 49 6.29 -2.59 1.68
CA ILE A 49 6.03 -2.88 3.09
C ILE A 49 6.88 -1.90 3.90
N PRO A 50 6.30 -0.79 4.39
CA PRO A 50 7.07 0.18 5.15
C PRO A 50 7.50 -0.41 6.49
N ALA A 51 8.67 0.01 6.96
CA ALA A 51 9.12 -0.25 8.32
C ALA A 51 8.51 0.80 9.27
N LYS A 52 9.32 1.41 10.15
CA LYS A 52 8.87 2.55 10.95
C LYS A 52 8.87 3.80 10.07
N LEU A 53 7.69 4.35 9.82
CA LEU A 53 7.54 5.64 9.13
C LEU A 53 7.82 6.80 10.08
N HIS A 54 8.55 7.78 9.59
CA HIS A 54 8.63 9.10 10.19
C HIS A 54 7.31 9.86 9.97
N PHE A 55 7.01 10.87 10.80
CA PHE A 55 5.72 11.56 10.75
C PHE A 55 5.42 12.13 9.34
N ILE A 56 6.42 12.76 8.72
CA ILE A 56 6.34 13.34 7.38
C ILE A 56 6.03 12.28 6.32
N GLU A 57 6.69 11.14 6.38
CA GLU A 57 6.46 10.05 5.40
C GLU A 57 5.03 9.55 5.50
N ASN A 58 4.50 9.42 6.72
CA ASN A 58 3.13 9.00 6.93
C ASN A 58 2.12 10.04 6.41
N GLU A 59 2.35 11.33 6.65
CA GLU A 59 1.49 12.41 6.12
C GLU A 59 1.48 12.42 4.59
N ILE A 60 2.64 12.34 3.95
CA ILE A 60 2.77 12.28 2.49
C ILE A 60 2.03 11.04 1.96
N LEU A 61 2.19 9.87 2.58
CA LEU A 61 1.51 8.66 2.13
C LEU A 61 -0.01 8.73 2.26
N GLN A 62 -0.55 9.38 3.29
CA GLN A 62 -2.00 9.62 3.38
C GLN A 62 -2.46 10.56 2.26
N GLU A 63 -1.76 11.68 2.06
CA GLU A 63 -2.13 12.68 1.06
C GLU A 63 -2.12 12.10 -0.37
N PHE A 64 -1.10 11.32 -0.71
CA PHE A 64 -1.00 10.66 -2.02
C PHE A 64 -2.07 9.60 -2.23
N ALA A 65 -2.46 8.87 -1.18
CA ALA A 65 -3.52 7.87 -1.27
C ALA A 65 -4.92 8.51 -1.44
N GLU A 66 -5.15 9.68 -0.84
CA GLU A 66 -6.42 10.41 -0.95
C GLU A 66 -6.54 11.16 -2.28
N LYS A 67 -5.48 11.82 -2.76
CA LYS A 67 -5.51 12.66 -3.97
C LYS A 67 -5.81 11.94 -5.27
N LEU A 68 -5.61 10.63 -5.36
CA LEU A 68 -5.84 9.83 -6.58
C LEU A 68 -7.21 9.15 -6.63
N SER A 69 -8.11 9.53 -5.71
CA SER A 69 -9.50 9.04 -5.68
C SER A 69 -10.49 9.90 -6.48
N TYR A 70 -10.01 10.90 -7.25
CA TYR A 70 -10.80 11.75 -8.14
C TYR A 70 -10.78 11.26 -9.60
#